data_AF-A0A9D1IRK2-F1
#
_entry.id   AF-A0A9D1IRK2-F1
#
_cell.length_a   1.000
_cell.length_b   1.000
_cell.length_c   1.000
_cell.angle_alpha   90.00
_cell.angle_beta   90.00
_cell.angle_gamma   90.00
#
_symmetry.space_group_name_H-M   'P 1'
#
loop_
_entity.id
_entity.type
_entity.pdbx_description
1 polymer ?
#
loop_
_entity_poly.entity_id
_entity_poly.type
_entity_poly.pdbx_seq_one_letter_code
_entity_poly.pdbx_strand_id
1 'polypeptide(L)'
;MAAAYQEYPQFARDFLFYMETVRGRSPKTVAAYAQDLKTFFRFLLLHFNLVDESVSFSDIPIDGVSLDLIRKATVSDLYEFLHYTASQRSNSPAARSRKTSCLRTFYKYLSNQQLIQSNPTEKLELPSPKKALPKYLQLEESLELLQAVSGKYPLRDYCMIVLFLNCGMRLSELVGLNL
;
A
#
# COMPACT_ATOMS: atom_id res chain seq x y z
N MET A 1 -9.38 22.53 2.15
CA MET A 1 -8.20 21.65 1.92
C MET A 1 -7.65 21.07 3.24
N ALA A 2 -8.43 20.95 4.33
CA ALA A 2 -7.88 20.85 5.70
C ALA A 2 -8.31 19.62 6.54
N ALA A 3 -8.74 18.51 5.95
CA ALA A 3 -9.24 17.35 6.72
C ALA A 3 -8.48 16.02 6.49
N ALA A 4 -7.56 15.95 5.52
CA ALA A 4 -6.87 14.70 5.24
C ALA A 4 -5.84 14.38 6.33
N TYR A 5 -5.91 13.17 6.90
CA TYR A 5 -4.95 12.60 7.84
C TYR A 5 -4.81 13.30 9.21
N GLN A 6 -5.81 14.04 9.69
CA GLN A 6 -5.74 14.74 10.99
C GLN A 6 -5.44 13.81 12.18
N GLU A 7 -5.93 12.56 12.13
CA GLU A 7 -5.70 11.52 13.15
C GLU A 7 -4.23 11.05 13.23
N TYR A 8 -3.40 11.35 12.23
CA TYR A 8 -1.99 10.92 12.20
C TYR A 8 -1.12 11.94 12.93
N PRO A 9 -0.05 11.52 13.63
CA PRO A 9 0.94 12.43 14.19
C PRO A 9 1.57 13.34 13.12
N GLN A 10 2.08 14.51 13.54
CA GLN A 10 2.61 15.53 12.63
C GLN A 10 3.66 14.97 11.64
N PHE A 11 4.66 14.22 12.13
CA PHE A 11 5.71 13.64 11.28
C PHE A 11 5.17 12.67 10.21
N ALA A 12 4.06 11.98 10.51
CA ALA A 12 3.42 11.06 9.57
C ALA A 12 2.58 11.82 8.55
N ARG A 13 1.90 12.91 8.97
CA ARG A 13 1.21 13.82 8.04
C ARG A 13 2.19 14.46 7.06
N ASP A 14 3.32 14.96 7.57
CA ASP A 14 4.36 15.57 6.75
C ASP A 14 4.91 14.60 5.71
N PHE A 15 5.11 13.33 6.09
CA PHE A 15 5.46 12.27 5.16
C PHE A 15 4.39 12.08 4.08
N LEU A 16 3.11 11.97 4.45
CA LEU A 16 2.03 11.74 3.49
C LEU A 16 1.89 12.91 2.51
N PHE A 17 2.00 14.15 2.99
CA PHE A 17 2.00 15.35 2.14
C PHE A 17 3.24 15.43 1.25
N TYR A 18 4.41 15.04 1.75
CA TYR A 18 5.63 14.93 0.95
C TYR A 18 5.46 13.89 -0.18
N MET A 19 4.83 12.75 0.10
CA MET A 19 4.57 11.71 -0.90
C MET A 19 3.60 12.17 -1.99
N GLU A 20 2.60 12.96 -1.63
CA GLU A 20 1.63 13.51 -2.58
C GLU A 20 2.21 14.68 -3.38
N THR A 21 2.71 15.71 -2.69
CA THR A 21 3.07 17.01 -3.26
C THR A 21 4.45 17.00 -3.90
N VAL A 22 5.46 16.46 -3.20
CA VAL A 22 6.85 16.53 -3.65
C VAL A 22 7.22 15.33 -4.53
N ARG A 23 6.74 14.13 -4.16
CA ARG A 23 7.00 12.91 -4.93
C ARG A 23 5.97 12.65 -6.04
N GLY A 24 4.91 13.45 -6.12
CA GLY A 24 3.88 13.34 -7.15
C GLY A 24 3.21 11.96 -7.20
N ARG A 25 3.09 11.26 -6.07
CA ARG A 25 2.40 9.96 -6.04
C ARG A 25 0.90 10.15 -6.16
N SER A 26 0.24 9.18 -6.81
CA SER A 26 -1.21 9.21 -6.93
C SER A 26 -1.90 9.22 -5.55
N PRO A 27 -3.06 9.88 -5.39
CA PRO A 27 -3.81 9.88 -4.13
C PRO A 27 -4.12 8.47 -3.63
N LYS A 28 -4.37 7.51 -4.54
CA LYS A 28 -4.59 6.10 -4.21
C LYS A 28 -3.37 5.46 -3.54
N THR A 29 -2.16 5.76 -4.03
CA THR A 29 -0.92 5.27 -3.43
C THR A 29 -0.70 5.87 -2.04
N VAL A 30 -0.94 7.18 -1.89
CA VAL A 30 -0.78 7.87 -0.60
C VAL A 30 -1.79 7.35 0.43
N ALA A 31 -3.05 7.15 0.04
CA ALA A 31 -4.08 6.56 0.89
C ALA A 31 -3.72 5.13 1.34
N ALA A 32 -3.16 4.31 0.43
CA ALA A 32 -2.68 2.97 0.78
C ALA A 32 -1.52 3.03 1.79
N TYR A 33 -0.58 3.96 1.61
CA TYR A 33 0.53 4.17 2.55
C TYR A 33 0.03 4.66 3.92
N ALA A 34 -0.96 5.56 3.94
CA ALA A 34 -1.58 6.01 5.18
C ALA A 34 -2.16 4.82 5.97
N GLN A 35 -2.94 3.95 5.32
CA GLN A 35 -3.49 2.74 5.97
C GLN A 35 -2.41 1.76 6.44
N ASP A 36 -1.33 1.62 5.69
CA ASP A 36 -0.19 0.79 6.10
C ASP A 36 0.50 1.36 7.34
N LEU A 37 0.73 2.66 7.38
CA LEU A 37 1.29 3.35 8.55
C LEU A 37 0.37 3.25 9.77
N LYS A 38 -0.95 3.46 9.59
CA LYS A 38 -1.91 3.29 10.69
C LYS A 38 -1.86 1.88 11.27
N THR A 39 -1.82 0.87 10.40
CA THR A 39 -1.69 -0.53 10.85
C THR A 39 -0.38 -0.74 11.63
N PHE A 40 0.72 -0.17 11.15
CA PHE A 40 2.02 -0.28 11.80
C PHE A 40 2.07 0.43 13.15
N PHE A 41 1.52 1.64 13.25
CA PHE A 41 1.49 2.41 14.49
C PHE A 41 0.67 1.71 15.58
N ARG A 42 -0.50 1.19 15.23
CA ARG A 42 -1.34 0.38 16.14
C ARG A 42 -0.62 -0.87 16.60
N PHE A 43 0.09 -1.52 15.69
CA PHE A 43 0.94 -2.67 16.03
C PHE A 43 2.03 -2.28 17.03
N LEU A 44 2.76 -1.17 16.81
CA LEU A 44 3.81 -0.74 17.76
C LEU A 44 3.24 -0.41 19.13
N LEU A 45 2.09 0.26 19.20
CA LEU A 45 1.42 0.55 20.47
C LEU A 45 1.09 -0.73 21.24
N LEU A 46 0.57 -1.76 20.57
CA LEU A 46 0.31 -3.06 21.19
C LEU A 46 1.61 -3.79 21.57
N HIS A 47 2.57 -3.87 20.65
CA HIS A 47 3.82 -4.59 20.83
C HIS A 47 4.64 -4.03 22.02
N PHE A 48 4.58 -2.72 22.26
CA PHE A 48 5.23 -2.09 23.41
C PHE A 48 4.32 -1.92 24.63
N ASN A 49 3.14 -2.56 24.67
CA ASN A 49 2.17 -2.50 25.77
C ASN A 49 1.79 -1.07 26.18
N LEU A 50 1.62 -0.18 25.20
CA LEU A 50 1.25 1.23 25.38
C LEU A 50 -0.25 1.49 25.26
N VAL A 51 -1.04 0.43 25.14
CA VAL A 51 -2.51 0.46 25.04
C VAL A 51 -3.11 -0.65 25.88
N ASP A 52 -4.31 -0.40 26.38
CA ASP A 52 -5.07 -1.38 27.16
C ASP A 52 -5.50 -2.56 26.28
N GLU A 53 -5.36 -3.79 26.79
CA GLU A 53 -5.71 -5.03 26.07
C GLU A 53 -7.21 -5.13 25.74
N SER A 54 -8.06 -4.39 26.44
CA SER A 54 -9.51 -4.34 26.18
C SER A 54 -9.87 -3.58 24.90
N VAL A 55 -8.96 -2.75 24.37
CA VAL A 55 -9.21 -1.95 23.17
C VAL A 55 -8.99 -2.79 21.92
N SER A 56 -10.04 -2.91 21.09
CA SER A 56 -9.95 -3.56 19.79
C SER A 56 -8.90 -2.88 18.89
N PHE A 57 -8.14 -3.69 18.15
CA PHE A 57 -7.07 -3.20 17.25
C PHE A 57 -7.53 -2.07 16.32
N SER A 58 -8.75 -2.16 15.81
CA SER A 58 -9.30 -1.19 14.85
C SER A 58 -9.60 0.17 15.48
N ASP A 59 -9.72 0.23 16.80
CA ASP A 59 -10.15 1.39 17.57
C ASP A 59 -8.98 2.04 18.32
N ILE A 60 -7.79 1.45 18.28
CA ILE A 60 -6.58 2.03 18.84
C ILE A 60 -6.30 3.39 18.18
N PRO A 61 -6.26 4.49 18.96
CA PRO A 61 -5.92 5.81 18.46
C PRO A 61 -4.41 5.88 18.15
N ILE A 62 -4.04 6.60 17.09
CA ILE A 62 -2.65 6.70 16.62
C ILE A 62 -2.07 8.11 16.74
N ASP A 63 -2.85 9.08 17.20
CA ASP A 63 -2.46 10.48 17.38
C ASP A 63 -1.38 10.64 18.47
N GLY A 64 -1.43 9.78 19.50
CA GLY A 64 -0.43 9.74 20.58
C GLY A 64 0.90 9.07 20.22
N VAL A 65 1.08 8.59 18.99
CA VAL A 65 2.33 7.91 18.56
C VAL A 65 3.45 8.95 18.47
N SER A 66 4.45 8.80 19.35
CA SER A 66 5.59 9.72 19.42
C SER A 66 6.69 9.33 18.43
N LEU A 67 7.50 10.31 18.03
CA LEU A 67 8.69 10.07 17.20
C LEU A 67 9.69 9.14 17.93
N ASP A 68 9.76 9.19 19.25
CA ASP A 68 10.63 8.32 20.05
C ASP A 68 10.19 6.86 19.99
N LEU A 69 8.88 6.57 19.92
CA LEU A 69 8.39 5.22 19.67
C LEU A 69 8.86 4.70 18.30
N ILE A 70 8.82 5.55 17.28
CA ILE A 70 9.30 5.21 15.93
C ILE A 70 10.83 5.01 15.92
N ARG A 71 11.58 5.80 16.69
CA ARG A 71 13.05 5.65 16.84
C ARG A 71 13.43 4.37 17.58
N LYS A 72 12.63 3.96 18.57
CA LYS A 72 12.86 2.75 19.36
C LYS A 72 12.70 1.48 18.54
N ALA A 73 11.86 1.51 17.51
CA ALA A 73 11.58 0.35 16.67
C ALA A 73 12.86 -0.19 16.01
N THR A 74 13.12 -1.48 16.22
CA THR A 74 14.26 -2.22 15.71
C THR A 74 13.88 -3.03 14.48
N VAL A 75 14.89 -3.60 13.79
CA VAL A 75 14.63 -4.54 12.70
C VAL A 75 13.87 -5.79 13.17
N SER A 76 14.04 -6.20 14.44
CA SER A 76 13.30 -7.33 15.03
C SER A 76 11.81 -7.01 15.09
N ASP A 77 11.45 -5.82 15.56
CA ASP A 77 10.06 -5.37 15.67
C ASP A 77 9.40 -5.26 14.28
N LEU A 78 10.18 -4.92 13.25
CA LEU A 78 9.71 -4.95 11.86
C LEU A 78 9.43 -6.38 11.37
N TYR A 79 10.25 -7.37 11.74
CA TYR A 79 9.97 -8.77 11.43
C TYR A 79 8.73 -9.27 12.18
N GLU A 80 8.56 -8.89 13.44
CA GLU A 80 7.35 -9.20 14.22
C GLU A 80 6.10 -8.57 13.61
N PHE A 81 6.19 -7.32 13.13
CA PHE A 81 5.11 -6.69 12.39
C PHE A 81 4.74 -7.48 11.12
N LEU A 82 5.74 -7.91 10.34
CA LEU A 82 5.50 -8.71 9.14
C LEU A 82 4.88 -10.07 9.48
N HIS A 83 5.33 -10.71 10.57
CA HIS A 83 4.74 -11.93 11.08
C HIS A 83 3.27 -11.70 11.48
N TYR A 84 2.99 -10.66 12.29
CA TYR A 84 1.64 -10.27 12.70
C TYR A 84 0.72 -10.03 11.50
N THR A 85 1.19 -9.33 10.46
CA THR A 85 0.38 -9.11 9.25
C THR A 85 0.08 -10.41 8.49
N ALA A 86 1.00 -11.38 8.52
CA ALA A 86 0.80 -12.69 7.90
C ALA A 86 -0.18 -13.57 8.70
N SER A 87 0.02 -13.69 10.02
CA SER A 87 -0.72 -14.61 10.87
C SER A 87 -2.07 -14.05 11.31
N GLN A 88 -2.10 -12.84 11.87
CA GLN A 88 -3.31 -12.27 12.49
C GLN A 88 -4.18 -11.49 11.51
N ARG A 89 -3.59 -10.96 10.44
CA ARG A 89 -4.33 -10.16 9.43
C ARG A 89 -4.50 -10.88 8.10
N SER A 90 -4.00 -12.11 7.98
CA SER A 90 -4.05 -12.94 6.77
C SER A 90 -3.64 -12.18 5.50
N ASN A 91 -2.67 -11.26 5.60
CA ASN A 91 -2.25 -10.44 4.47
C ASN A 91 -1.50 -11.30 3.45
N SER A 92 -1.88 -11.15 2.18
CA SER A 92 -1.19 -11.80 1.06
C SER A 92 0.27 -11.35 0.96
N PRO A 93 1.16 -12.13 0.31
CA PRO A 93 2.55 -11.73 0.08
C PRO A 93 2.67 -10.36 -0.60
N ALA A 94 1.76 -10.03 -1.53
CA ALA A 94 1.71 -8.74 -2.20
C ALA A 94 1.37 -7.60 -1.23
N ALA A 95 0.40 -7.80 -0.33
CA ALA A 95 0.05 -6.82 0.70
C ALA A 95 1.22 -6.57 1.67
N ARG A 96 1.92 -7.63 2.10
CA ARG A 96 3.10 -7.52 2.95
C ARG A 96 4.26 -6.79 2.25
N SER A 97 4.52 -7.10 0.98
CA SER A 97 5.54 -6.41 0.18
C SER A 97 5.25 -4.91 0.04
N ARG A 98 3.98 -4.53 -0.17
CA ARG A 98 3.54 -3.13 -0.18
C ARG A 98 3.75 -2.45 1.18
N LYS A 99 3.37 -3.11 2.29
CA LYS A 99 3.61 -2.60 3.65
C LYS A 99 5.10 -2.36 3.91
N THR A 100 5.96 -3.29 3.54
CA THR A 100 7.42 -3.09 3.65
C THR A 100 7.93 -1.95 2.78
N SER A 101 7.40 -1.80 1.56
CA SER A 101 7.76 -0.69 0.68
C SER A 101 7.35 0.66 1.28
N CYS A 102 6.17 0.72 1.90
CA CYS A 102 5.71 1.88 2.67
C CYS A 102 6.67 2.18 3.83
N LEU A 103 6.99 1.19 4.67
CA LEU A 103 7.90 1.36 5.81
C LEU A 103 9.29 1.83 5.38
N ARG A 104 9.89 1.21 4.37
CA ARG A 104 11.20 1.63 3.82
C ARG A 104 11.16 3.08 3.34
N THR A 105 10.09 3.48 2.65
CA THR A 105 9.94 4.85 2.16
C THR A 105 9.75 5.84 3.31
N PHE A 106 8.98 5.45 4.33
CA PHE A 106 8.72 6.25 5.52
C PHE A 106 9.97 6.46 6.37
N TYR A 107 10.67 5.40 6.77
CA TYR A 107 11.90 5.55 7.56
C TYR A 107 13.01 6.24 6.78
N LYS A 108 13.11 6.03 5.46
CA LYS A 108 14.03 6.80 4.61
C LYS A 108 13.69 8.29 4.61
N TYR A 109 12.40 8.64 4.53
CA TYR A 109 11.98 10.03 4.65
C TYR A 109 12.37 10.62 6.00
N LEU A 110 12.09 9.93 7.11
CA LEU A 110 12.46 10.39 8.45
C LEU A 110 13.97 10.60 8.61
N SER A 111 14.77 9.70 8.06
CA SER A 111 16.23 9.80 8.06
C SER A 111 16.71 11.00 7.24
N ASN A 112 16.14 11.22 6.05
CA ASN A 112 16.44 12.39 5.22
C ASN A 112 16.06 13.72 5.89
N GLN A 113 15.00 13.73 6.70
CA GLN A 113 14.59 14.88 7.51
C GLN A 113 15.38 14.99 8.83
N GLN A 114 16.39 14.15 9.04
CA GLN A 114 17.21 14.08 10.27
C GLN A 114 16.38 13.85 11.55
N LEU A 115 15.17 13.30 11.41
CA LEU A 115 14.29 12.98 12.54
C LEU A 115 14.72 11.68 13.24
N ILE A 116 15.45 10.80 12.54
CA ILE A 116 16.04 9.58 13.08
C ILE A 116 17.50 9.47 12.62
N GLN A 117 18.35 8.90 13.46
CA GLN A 117 19.78 8.71 13.14
C GLN A 117 20.07 7.39 12.41
N SER A 118 19.28 6.35 12.69
CA SER A 118 19.45 5.01 12.12
C SER A 118 18.12 4.51 11.56
N ASN A 119 18.16 3.93 10.37
CA ASN A 119 16.99 3.41 9.68
C ASN A 119 16.88 1.88 9.88
N PRO A 120 15.92 1.37 10.68
CA PRO A 120 15.77 -0.06 10.96
C PRO A 120 15.37 -0.88 9.71
N THR A 121 14.88 -0.23 8.65
CA THR A 121 14.44 -0.90 7.42
C THR A 121 15.57 -1.25 6.45
N GLU A 122 16.79 -0.74 6.67
CA GLU A 122 17.93 -1.00 5.77
C GLU A 122 18.34 -2.47 5.78
N LYS A 123 18.26 -3.12 6.94
CA LYS A 123 18.58 -4.55 7.13
C LYS A 123 17.35 -5.46 7.04
N LEU A 124 16.20 -4.91 6.69
CA LEU A 124 14.97 -5.68 6.58
C LEU A 124 15.00 -6.48 5.28
N GLU A 125 15.22 -7.78 5.38
CA GLU A 125 15.12 -8.71 4.27
C GLU A 125 13.69 -9.19 4.11
N LEU A 126 13.24 -9.33 2.87
CA LEU A 126 11.97 -9.97 2.57
C LEU A 126 12.24 -11.20 1.73
N PRO A 127 11.53 -12.31 1.96
CA PRO A 127 11.49 -13.37 0.97
C PRO A 127 10.95 -12.77 -0.33
N SER A 128 11.78 -12.83 -1.38
CA SER A 128 11.41 -12.32 -2.70
C SER A 128 10.13 -13.03 -3.14
N PRO A 129 9.03 -12.31 -3.41
CA PRO A 129 7.82 -12.96 -3.87
C PRO A 129 8.12 -13.66 -5.20
N LYS A 130 7.80 -14.96 -5.28
CA LYS A 130 7.89 -15.69 -6.54
C LYS A 130 7.06 -14.93 -7.56
N LYS A 131 7.69 -14.45 -8.64
CA LYS A 131 6.98 -13.82 -9.75
C LYS A 131 5.99 -14.85 -10.29
N ALA A 132 4.70 -14.64 -10.07
CA ALA A 132 3.69 -15.37 -10.80
C ALA A 132 3.88 -15.03 -12.28
N LEU A 133 3.97 -16.04 -13.13
CA LEU A 133 4.00 -15.80 -14.56
C LEU A 133 2.68 -15.12 -14.95
N PRO A 134 2.72 -14.02 -15.72
CA PRO A 134 1.52 -13.42 -16.25
C PRO A 134 0.72 -14.49 -16.99
N LYS A 135 -0.56 -14.62 -16.68
CA LYS A 135 -1.48 -15.37 -17.53
C LYS A 135 -1.79 -14.49 -18.72
N TYR A 136 -1.63 -15.03 -19.91
CA TYR A 136 -1.95 -14.37 -21.17
C TYR A 136 -2.93 -15.25 -21.95
N LEU A 137 -3.74 -14.62 -22.79
CA LEU A 137 -4.65 -15.32 -23.68
C LEU A 137 -3.89 -15.73 -24.94
N GLN A 138 -4.07 -16.97 -25.39
CA GLN A 138 -3.72 -17.38 -26.74
C GLN A 138 -4.67 -16.73 -27.75
N LEU A 139 -4.34 -16.85 -29.04
CA LEU A 139 -5.15 -16.29 -30.12
C LEU A 139 -6.58 -16.84 -30.06
N GLU A 140 -6.72 -18.15 -29.89
CA GLU A 140 -8.00 -18.85 -29.85
C GLU A 140 -8.83 -18.37 -28.66
N GLU A 141 -8.24 -18.29 -27.47
CA GLU A 141 -8.90 -17.77 -26.26
C GLU A 141 -9.32 -16.30 -26.41
N SER A 142 -8.54 -15.51 -27.17
CA SER A 142 -8.88 -14.12 -27.48
C SER A 142 -10.07 -14.00 -28.43
N LEU A 143 -10.16 -14.89 -29.42
CA LEU A 143 -11.30 -14.98 -30.34
C LEU A 143 -12.56 -15.47 -29.62
N GLU A 144 -12.43 -16.48 -28.76
CA GLU A 144 -13.52 -16.96 -27.91
C GLU A 144 -14.06 -15.85 -27.01
N LEU A 145 -13.17 -15.08 -26.38
CA LEU A 145 -13.55 -13.94 -25.55
C LEU A 145 -14.35 -12.89 -26.34
N LEU A 146 -13.93 -12.58 -27.57
CA LEU A 146 -14.64 -11.65 -28.44
C LEU A 146 -16.01 -12.18 -28.89
N GLN A 147 -16.14 -13.48 -29.12
CA GLN A 147 -17.41 -14.12 -29.51
C GLN A 147 -18.39 -14.23 -28.34
N ALA A 148 -17.89 -14.31 -27.10
CA ALA A 148 -18.71 -14.41 -25.89
C ALA A 148 -19.39 -13.08 -25.50
N VAL A 149 -19.08 -11.97 -26.18
CA VAL A 149 -19.63 -10.65 -25.86
C VAL A 149 -21.13 -10.61 -26.11
N SER A 150 -21.89 -10.35 -25.05
CA SER A 150 -23.34 -10.28 -25.06
C SER A 150 -23.83 -9.30 -23.98
N GLY A 151 -25.14 -9.05 -23.91
CA GLY A 151 -25.75 -8.21 -22.88
C GLY A 151 -26.23 -6.86 -23.40
N LYS A 152 -26.24 -5.85 -22.51
CA LYS A 152 -26.93 -4.56 -22.76
C LYS A 152 -26.20 -3.68 -23.78
N TYR A 153 -24.88 -3.74 -23.88
CA TYR A 153 -24.07 -2.88 -24.75
C TYR A 153 -22.99 -3.68 -25.52
N PRO A 154 -23.38 -4.67 -26.34
CA PRO A 154 -22.45 -5.65 -26.89
C PRO A 154 -21.41 -5.03 -27.83
N LEU A 155 -21.79 -4.05 -28.66
CA LEU A 155 -20.84 -3.38 -29.57
C LEU A 155 -19.78 -2.57 -28.82
N ARG A 156 -20.17 -1.89 -27.73
CA ARG A 156 -19.25 -1.13 -26.89
C ARG A 156 -18.28 -2.07 -26.21
N ASP A 157 -18.79 -3.12 -25.57
CA ASP A 157 -17.97 -4.06 -24.80
C ASP A 157 -17.02 -4.84 -25.73
N TYR A 158 -17.48 -5.19 -26.93
CA TYR A 158 -16.64 -5.75 -28.00
C TYR A 158 -15.49 -4.81 -28.37
N CYS A 159 -15.79 -3.55 -28.66
CA CYS A 159 -14.78 -2.54 -29.00
C CYS A 159 -13.76 -2.34 -27.86
N MET A 160 -14.22 -2.28 -26.61
CA MET A 160 -13.35 -2.19 -25.43
C MET A 160 -12.39 -3.39 -25.34
N ILE A 161 -12.87 -4.61 -25.57
CA ILE A 161 -12.03 -5.83 -25.55
C ILE A 161 -11.03 -5.82 -26.72
N VAL A 162 -11.46 -5.43 -27.92
CA VAL A 162 -10.56 -5.30 -29.09
C VAL A 162 -9.42 -4.32 -28.79
N LEU A 163 -9.72 -3.16 -28.19
CA LEU A 163 -8.70 -2.18 -27.82
C LEU A 163 -7.74 -2.73 -26.76
N PHE A 164 -8.22 -3.48 -25.76
CA PHE A 164 -7.34 -4.14 -24.79
C PHE A 164 -6.43 -5.18 -25.44
N LEU A 165 -6.95 -6.02 -26.32
CA LEU A 165 -6.21 -7.09 -26.97
C LEU A 165 -5.15 -6.56 -27.95
N ASN A 166 -5.43 -5.46 -28.67
CA ASN A 166 -4.57 -4.97 -29.74
C ASN A 166 -3.65 -3.81 -29.33
N CYS A 167 -4.09 -2.95 -28.41
CA CYS A 167 -3.33 -1.76 -28.03
C CYS A 167 -2.56 -1.93 -26.72
N GLY A 168 -2.80 -3.00 -25.95
CA GLY A 168 -2.12 -3.25 -24.67
C GLY A 168 -2.35 -2.14 -23.62
N MET A 169 -3.41 -1.36 -23.78
CA MET A 169 -3.69 -0.19 -22.95
C MET A 169 -4.27 -0.58 -21.58
N ARG A 170 -4.11 0.29 -20.58
CA ARG A 170 -4.73 0.13 -19.25
C ARG A 170 -6.17 0.61 -19.26
N LEU A 171 -6.98 0.08 -18.35
CA LEU A 171 -8.38 0.52 -18.17
C LEU A 171 -8.52 2.04 -17.97
N SER A 172 -7.59 2.65 -17.23
CA SER A 172 -7.60 4.11 -17.04
C SER A 172 -7.36 4.90 -18.32
N GLU A 173 -6.59 4.34 -19.26
CA GLU A 173 -6.32 4.95 -20.56
C GLU A 173 -7.55 4.79 -21.48
N LEU A 174 -8.21 3.63 -21.46
CA LEU A 174 -9.43 3.36 -22.22
C LEU A 174 -10.57 4.30 -21.82
N VAL A 175 -10.80 4.48 -20.51
CA VAL A 175 -11.84 5.38 -19.99
C VAL A 175 -11.50 6.86 -20.26
N GLY A 176 -10.22 7.19 -20.45
CA GLY A 176 -9.75 8.53 -20.76
C GLY A 176 -9.75 8.88 -22.25
N LEU A 177 -10.18 7.97 -23.14
CA LEU A 177 -10.30 8.25 -24.56
C LEU A 177 -11.34 9.35 -24.79
N ASN A 178 -10.92 10.42 -25.44
CA ASN A 178 -11.80 11.49 -25.89
C ASN A 178 -12.12 11.24 -27.37
N LEU A 179 -13.35 10.80 -27.63
CA LEU A 179 -13.88 10.50 -28.97
C LEU A 179 -14.76 11.64 -29.48
#